data_AF-A0A7K8HYB8-F1
#
_entry.id   AF-A0A7K8HYB8-F1
#
_cell.length_a   1.000
_cell.length_b   1.000
_cell.length_c   1.000
_cell.angle_alpha   90.00
_cell.angle_beta   90.00
_cell.angle_gamma   90.00
#
_symmetry.space_group_name_H-M   'P 1'
#
loop_
_entity.id
_entity.type
_entity.pdbx_description
1 polymer ?
#
loop_
_entity_poly.entity_id
_entity_poly.type
_entity_poly.pdbx_seq_one_letter_code
_entity_poly.pdbx_strand_id
1 'polypeptide(L)'
;SLTICQWYVANIPSPIQNLFPDAIIHHYMDDILTCASEKTYLDMTVKRTVEAIEEAGFEIHEDKVQYTSPWTYLGFQIRERTIAPQQLAIQDDPETLRNLDKLCGSINWVHSLLGITTEDLVPLFSLLCSGEDLDSPRTLTPEARDFITKVQETPSSHQAHRVKPSLPLQF
;
A
#
# COMPACT_ATOMS: atom_id res chain seq x y z
N SER A 1 -2.71 9.74 -19.01
CA SER A 1 -3.75 9.53 -17.97
C SER A 1 -3.43 8.23 -17.25
N LEU A 2 -3.86 8.10 -15.99
CA LEU A 2 -3.53 6.95 -15.16
C LEU A 2 -4.00 5.62 -15.77
N THR A 3 -5.19 5.61 -16.37
CA THR A 3 -5.78 4.41 -16.99
C THR A 3 -4.96 3.88 -18.17
N ILE A 4 -4.39 4.77 -19.01
CA ILE A 4 -3.58 4.37 -20.16
C ILE A 4 -2.23 3.82 -19.68
N CYS A 5 -1.59 4.47 -18.71
CA CYS A 5 -0.35 3.98 -18.10
C CYS A 5 -0.56 2.62 -17.43
N GLN A 6 -1.64 2.47 -16.66
CA GLN A 6 -1.94 1.21 -15.96
C GLN A 6 -2.20 0.06 -16.93
N TRP A 7 -2.95 0.32 -18.01
CA TRP A 7 -3.16 -0.67 -19.07
C TRP A 7 -1.85 -1.04 -19.75
N TYR A 8 -1.02 -0.07 -20.11
CA TYR A 8 0.25 -0.33 -20.78
C TYR A 8 1.19 -1.16 -19.90
N VAL A 9 1.40 -0.76 -18.64
CA VAL A 9 2.29 -1.47 -17.72
C VAL A 9 1.75 -2.87 -17.40
N ALA A 10 0.44 -3.04 -17.24
CA ALA A 10 -0.15 -4.37 -16.98
C ALA A 10 0.07 -5.38 -18.12
N ASN A 11 0.30 -4.93 -19.36
CA ASN A 11 0.61 -5.81 -20.47
C ASN A 11 2.05 -6.36 -20.43
N ILE A 12 2.96 -5.71 -19.70
CA ILE A 12 4.38 -6.10 -19.65
C ILE A 12 4.58 -7.42 -18.89
N PRO A 13 3.99 -7.64 -17.70
CA PRO A 13 4.12 -8.91 -16.99
C PRO A 13 3.28 -10.05 -17.57
N SER A 14 2.29 -9.77 -18.45
CA SER A 14 1.34 -10.78 -18.93
C SER A 14 2.00 -11.98 -19.64
N PRO A 15 2.97 -11.79 -20.55
CA PRO A 15 3.74 -12.91 -21.11
C PRO A 15 4.47 -13.74 -20.04
N ILE A 16 4.96 -13.09 -18.98
CA ILE A 16 5.69 -13.75 -17.91
C ILE A 16 4.74 -14.57 -17.03
N GLN A 17 3.52 -14.09 -16.77
CA GLN A 17 2.48 -14.87 -16.11
C GLN A 17 2.15 -16.16 -16.88
N ASN A 18 2.15 -16.12 -18.21
CA ASN A 18 1.96 -17.32 -19.04
C ASN A 18 3.16 -18.28 -19.00
N LEU A 19 4.38 -17.75 -18.90
CA LEU A 19 5.61 -18.55 -18.78
C LEU A 19 5.78 -19.19 -17.39
N PHE A 20 5.28 -18.52 -16.35
CA PHE A 20 5.39 -18.94 -14.96
C PHE A 20 3.99 -19.04 -14.31
N PRO A 21 3.15 -20.00 -14.74
CA PRO A 21 1.74 -20.08 -14.30
C PRO A 21 1.59 -20.37 -12.80
N ASP A 22 2.63 -20.93 -12.16
CA ASP A 22 2.63 -21.22 -10.72
C ASP A 22 3.14 -20.04 -9.87
N ALA A 23 3.61 -18.96 -10.51
CA ALA A 23 3.95 -17.72 -9.84
C ALA A 23 2.78 -16.75 -9.83
N ILE A 24 2.68 -15.95 -8.78
CA ILE A 24 1.79 -14.80 -8.70
C ILE A 24 2.63 -13.58 -9.06
N ILE A 25 2.24 -12.87 -10.13
CA ILE A 25 2.79 -11.55 -10.46
C ILE A 25 1.64 -10.56 -10.41
N HIS A 26 1.62 -9.74 -9.36
CA HIS A 26 0.56 -8.76 -9.13
C HIS A 26 1.10 -7.35 -9.30
N HIS A 27 0.50 -6.59 -10.22
CA HIS A 27 0.91 -5.23 -10.57
C HIS A 27 -0.17 -4.24 -10.15
N TYR A 28 0.24 -3.17 -9.48
CA TYR A 28 -0.60 -2.04 -9.14
C TYR A 28 0.22 -0.76 -9.22
N MET A 29 -0.19 0.18 -10.09
CA MET A 29 0.52 1.45 -10.31
C MET A 29 2.00 1.27 -10.65
N ASP A 30 2.91 1.64 -9.76
CA ASP A 30 4.35 1.46 -9.87
C ASP A 30 4.88 0.26 -9.06
N ASP A 31 4.02 -0.42 -8.30
CA ASP A 31 4.40 -1.55 -7.46
C ASP A 31 4.11 -2.90 -8.15
N ILE A 32 5.10 -3.80 -8.10
CA ILE A 32 4.97 -5.18 -8.58
C ILE A 32 5.36 -6.15 -7.46
N LEU A 33 4.47 -7.09 -7.15
CA LEU A 33 4.70 -8.18 -6.23
C LEU A 33 4.83 -9.50 -7.00
N THR A 34 5.94 -10.21 -6.78
CA THR A 34 6.17 -11.55 -7.35
C THR A 34 6.29 -12.58 -6.22
N CYS A 35 5.48 -13.64 -6.29
CA CYS A 35 5.48 -14.73 -5.32
C CYS A 35 5.53 -16.08 -6.03
N ALA A 36 6.26 -17.04 -5.47
CA ALA A 36 6.19 -18.44 -5.87
C ALA A 36 6.44 -19.35 -4.64
N SER A 37 6.08 -20.62 -4.75
CA SER A 37 6.26 -21.60 -3.68
C SER A 37 7.71 -22.03 -3.47
N GLU A 38 8.52 -22.01 -4.55
CA GLU A 38 9.93 -22.40 -4.54
C GLU A 38 10.84 -21.19 -4.85
N LYS A 39 11.95 -21.07 -4.11
CA LYS A 39 12.90 -19.95 -4.29
C LYS A 39 13.52 -19.92 -5.68
N THR A 40 13.95 -21.07 -6.22
CA THR A 40 14.55 -21.13 -7.56
C THR A 40 13.57 -20.66 -8.62
N TYR A 41 12.31 -21.09 -8.52
CA TYR A 41 11.25 -20.67 -9.43
C TYR A 41 10.96 -19.18 -9.30
N LEU A 42 10.86 -18.68 -8.06
CA LEU A 42 10.71 -17.25 -7.78
C LEU A 42 11.82 -16.41 -8.43
N ASP A 43 13.08 -16.83 -8.27
CA ASP A 43 14.23 -16.10 -8.80
C ASP A 43 14.23 -16.04 -10.33
N MET A 44 13.85 -17.14 -10.98
CA MET A 44 13.66 -17.16 -12.43
C MET A 44 12.52 -16.25 -12.87
N THR A 45 11.38 -16.27 -12.18
CA THR A 45 10.24 -15.40 -12.48
C THR A 45 10.62 -13.93 -12.31
N VAL A 46 11.20 -13.55 -11.17
CA VAL A 46 11.62 -12.16 -10.87
C VAL A 46 12.59 -11.68 -11.93
N LYS A 47 13.62 -12.47 -12.28
CA LYS A 47 14.58 -12.11 -13.31
C LYS A 47 13.89 -11.81 -14.65
N ARG A 48 12.98 -12.69 -15.09
CA ARG A 48 12.24 -12.50 -16.35
C ARG A 48 11.30 -11.31 -16.30
N THR A 49 10.67 -11.04 -15.15
CA THR A 49 9.84 -9.86 -14.95
C THR A 49 10.66 -8.57 -15.05
N VAL A 50 11.82 -8.52 -14.40
CA VAL A 50 12.75 -7.37 -14.45
C VAL A 50 13.21 -7.12 -15.89
N GLU A 51 13.71 -8.16 -16.58
CA GLU A 51 14.14 -8.06 -17.99
C GLU A 51 13.02 -7.48 -18.88
N ALA A 52 11.78 -7.97 -18.75
CA ALA A 52 10.65 -7.48 -19.54
C ALA A 52 10.30 -6.01 -19.27
N ILE A 53 10.44 -5.55 -18.01
CA ILE A 53 10.19 -4.16 -17.62
C ILE A 53 11.26 -3.24 -18.21
N GLU A 54 12.53 -3.64 -18.12
CA GLU A 54 13.66 -2.89 -18.69
C GLU A 54 13.61 -2.84 -20.22
N GLU A 55 13.27 -3.95 -20.89
CA GLU A 55 13.07 -4.02 -22.34
C GLU A 55 11.93 -3.10 -22.82
N ALA A 56 10.91 -2.90 -21.99
CA ALA A 56 9.83 -1.95 -22.23
C ALA A 56 10.23 -0.49 -21.97
N GLY A 57 11.46 -0.24 -21.53
CA GLY A 57 12.03 1.10 -21.32
C GLY A 57 11.74 1.70 -19.95
N PHE A 58 11.30 0.91 -18.97
CA PHE A 58 11.11 1.36 -17.59
C PHE A 58 12.37 1.15 -16.76
N GLU A 59 12.58 2.04 -15.79
CA GLU A 59 13.67 1.96 -14.84
C GLU A 59 13.16 1.37 -13.52
N ILE A 60 13.88 0.39 -12.98
CA ILE A 60 13.64 -0.15 -11.65
C ILE A 60 14.64 0.50 -10.69
N HIS A 61 14.11 1.22 -9.72
CA HIS A 61 14.90 1.82 -8.66
C HIS A 61 15.37 0.73 -7.67
N GLU A 62 16.68 0.46 -7.65
CA GLU A 62 17.28 -0.59 -6.80
C GLU A 62 16.94 -0.41 -5.31
N ASP A 63 16.83 0.85 -4.83
CA ASP A 63 16.47 1.18 -3.44
C ASP A 63 15.02 0.82 -3.08
N LYS A 64 14.16 0.60 -4.08
CA LYS A 64 12.77 0.17 -3.89
C LYS A 64 12.59 -1.35 -3.95
N VAL A 65 13.62 -2.12 -4.33
CA VAL A 65 13.51 -3.57 -4.47
C VAL A 65 13.64 -4.25 -3.11
N GLN A 66 12.68 -5.13 -2.79
CA GLN A 66 12.60 -5.79 -1.49
C GLN A 66 12.72 -7.31 -1.63
N TYR A 67 13.90 -7.85 -1.34
CA TYR A 67 14.16 -9.30 -1.45
C TYR A 67 13.88 -10.09 -0.17
N THR A 68 13.91 -9.43 0.99
CA THR A 68 13.81 -10.09 2.31
C THR A 68 12.68 -9.51 3.14
N SER A 69 12.05 -10.37 3.94
CA SER A 69 11.01 -9.98 4.90
C SER A 69 11.54 -8.99 5.96
N PRO A 70 10.75 -8.01 6.43
CA PRO A 70 9.37 -7.71 6.05
C PRO A 70 9.27 -6.95 4.72
N TRP A 71 8.29 -7.34 3.88
CA TRP A 71 7.99 -6.64 2.62
C TRP A 71 6.89 -5.61 2.83
N THR A 72 6.94 -4.49 2.11
CA THR A 72 5.83 -3.53 2.03
C THR A 72 5.16 -3.60 0.66
N TYR A 73 3.84 -3.68 0.66
CA TYR A 73 3.05 -3.69 -0.58
C TYR A 73 1.66 -3.12 -0.31
N LEU A 74 1.25 -2.10 -1.06
CA LEU A 74 -0.09 -1.48 -0.99
C LEU A 74 -0.57 -1.12 0.43
N GLY A 75 0.31 -0.54 1.25
CA GLY A 75 -0.02 -0.18 2.63
C GLY A 75 -0.03 -1.35 3.62
N PHE A 76 0.38 -2.56 3.21
CA PHE A 76 0.59 -3.69 4.10
C PHE A 76 2.07 -3.93 4.39
N GLN A 77 2.34 -4.47 5.57
CA GLN A 77 3.59 -5.14 5.92
C GLN A 77 3.34 -6.66 5.87
N ILE A 78 4.06 -7.32 4.96
CA ILE A 78 3.98 -8.76 4.73
C ILE A 78 5.18 -9.42 5.39
N ARG A 79 4.92 -10.42 6.22
CA ARG A 79 5.88 -11.32 6.84
C ARG A 79 5.62 -12.74 6.37
N GLU A 80 6.54 -13.66 6.65
CA GLU A 80 6.42 -15.07 6.21
C GLU A 80 5.08 -15.73 6.57
N ARG A 81 4.47 -15.30 7.69
CA ARG A 81 3.26 -15.91 8.24
C ARG A 81 2.13 -14.92 8.52
N THR A 82 2.40 -13.62 8.43
CA THR A 82 1.44 -12.59 8.82
C THR A 82 1.42 -11.44 7.84
N ILE A 83 0.26 -10.84 7.68
CA ILE A 83 0.06 -9.60 6.94
C ILE A 83 -0.64 -8.65 7.89
N ALA A 84 -0.12 -7.43 8.03
CA ALA A 84 -0.73 -6.38 8.85
C ALA A 84 -0.70 -5.06 8.07
N PRO A 85 -1.67 -4.16 8.29
CA PRO A 85 -1.56 -2.78 7.81
C PRO A 85 -0.25 -2.15 8.30
N GLN A 86 0.34 -1.30 7.48
CA GLN A 86 1.49 -0.50 7.90
C GLN A 86 1.08 0.43 9.03
N GLN A 87 1.97 0.57 10.01
CA GLN A 87 1.76 1.54 11.07
C GLN A 87 1.89 2.94 10.49
N LEU A 88 0.79 3.70 10.50
CA LEU A 88 0.80 5.09 10.06
C LEU A 88 1.48 5.93 11.15
N ALA A 89 2.70 6.39 10.90
CA ALA A 89 3.30 7.43 11.71
C ALA A 89 2.63 8.77 11.35
N ILE A 90 1.49 9.05 11.97
CA ILE A 90 0.81 10.34 11.82
C ILE A 90 1.61 11.37 12.61
N GLN A 91 1.96 12.50 11.96
CA GLN A 91 2.45 13.68 12.67
C GLN A 91 1.28 14.30 13.43
N ASP A 92 1.41 14.39 14.76
CA ASP A 92 0.29 14.70 15.66
C ASP A 92 -0.27 16.13 15.53
N ASP A 93 0.38 17.00 14.75
CA ASP A 93 -0.10 18.36 14.51
C ASP A 93 0.32 18.90 13.13
N PRO A 94 -0.49 18.69 12.08
CA PRO A 94 -0.24 19.33 10.80
C PRO A 94 -0.48 20.84 10.91
N GLU A 95 0.60 21.63 10.99
CA GLU A 95 0.54 23.08 11.14
C GLU A 95 0.01 23.82 9.90
N THR A 96 0.03 23.18 8.72
CA THR A 96 -0.33 23.80 7.44
C THR A 96 -1.37 22.98 6.68
N LEU A 97 -2.09 23.62 5.75
CA LEU A 97 -3.01 22.93 4.83
C LEU A 97 -2.30 21.82 4.05
N ARG A 98 -1.06 22.02 3.62
CA ARG A 98 -0.24 21.00 2.95
C ARG A 98 0.00 19.77 3.81
N ASN A 99 0.36 19.96 5.07
CA ASN A 99 0.62 18.85 5.98
C ASN A 99 -0.69 18.12 6.33
N LEU A 100 -1.78 18.88 6.48
CA LEU A 100 -3.11 18.32 6.68
C LEU A 100 -3.57 17.51 5.47
N ASP A 101 -3.36 18.00 4.25
CA ASP A 101 -3.70 17.30 3.01
C ASP A 101 -2.91 16.00 2.85
N LYS A 102 -1.60 16.02 3.15
CA LYS A 102 -0.78 14.79 3.20
C LYS A 102 -1.29 13.79 4.24
N LEU A 103 -1.70 14.27 5.41
CA LEU A 103 -2.27 13.43 6.45
C LEU A 103 -3.60 12.82 6.00
N CYS A 104 -4.50 13.63 5.46
CA CYS A 104 -5.77 13.22 4.86
C CYS A 104 -5.56 12.15 3.77
N GLY A 105 -4.60 12.34 2.87
CA GLY A 105 -4.25 11.36 1.85
C GLY A 105 -3.74 10.04 2.45
N SER A 106 -2.89 10.11 3.47
CA SER A 106 -2.35 8.94 4.16
C SER A 106 -3.45 8.13 4.87
N ILE A 107 -4.36 8.81 5.57
CA ILE A 107 -5.49 8.17 6.25
C ILE A 107 -6.48 7.61 5.23
N ASN A 108 -6.79 8.36 4.17
CA ASN A 108 -7.67 7.90 3.11
C ASN A 108 -7.11 6.66 2.40
N TRP A 109 -5.79 6.50 2.31
CA TRP A 109 -5.20 5.28 1.77
C TRP A 109 -5.47 4.05 2.64
N VAL A 110 -5.40 4.20 3.98
CA VAL A 110 -5.53 3.06 4.91
C VAL A 110 -6.93 2.86 5.48
N HIS A 111 -7.86 3.80 5.31
CA HIS A 111 -9.17 3.77 6.00
C HIS A 111 -9.94 2.46 5.75
N SER A 112 -9.98 1.98 4.50
CA SER A 112 -10.65 0.73 4.15
C SER A 112 -9.99 -0.50 4.79
N LEU A 113 -8.68 -0.44 5.04
CA LEU A 113 -7.93 -1.53 5.68
C LEU A 113 -8.17 -1.59 7.19
N LEU A 114 -8.54 -0.46 7.79
CA LEU A 114 -8.77 -0.29 9.22
C LEU A 114 -10.26 -0.37 9.59
N GLY A 115 -11.14 -0.65 8.63
CA GLY A 115 -12.59 -0.67 8.86
C GLY A 115 -13.17 0.71 9.21
N ILE A 116 -12.45 1.78 8.86
CA ILE A 116 -12.87 3.17 9.07
C ILE A 116 -13.82 3.54 7.93
N THR A 117 -14.99 4.09 8.26
CA THR A 117 -15.96 4.52 7.25
C THR A 117 -15.66 5.92 6.73
N THR A 118 -16.25 6.29 5.59
CA THR A 118 -16.17 7.67 5.09
C THR A 118 -16.81 8.69 6.03
N GLU A 119 -17.78 8.25 6.85
CA GLU A 119 -18.43 9.10 7.87
C GLU A 119 -17.48 9.41 9.02
N ASP A 120 -16.67 8.44 9.44
CA ASP A 120 -15.63 8.63 10.46
C ASP A 120 -14.57 9.66 10.04
N LEU A 121 -14.37 9.86 8.73
CA LEU A 121 -13.39 10.79 8.17
C LEU A 121 -13.87 12.25 8.12
N VAL A 122 -15.16 12.50 8.31
CA VAL A 122 -15.76 13.84 8.19
C VAL A 122 -15.09 14.90 9.09
N PRO A 123 -14.78 14.63 10.37
CA PRO A 123 -14.13 15.62 11.24
C PRO A 123 -12.79 16.11 10.65
N LEU A 124 -12.04 15.21 10.04
CA LEU A 124 -10.73 15.53 9.44
C LEU A 124 -10.87 16.25 8.09
N PHE A 125 -11.69 15.73 7.18
CA PHE A 125 -11.83 16.32 5.83
C PHE A 125 -12.50 17.69 5.84
N SER A 126 -13.35 17.98 6.84
CA SER A 126 -13.96 19.30 6.99
C SER A 126 -12.93 20.43 7.11
N LEU A 127 -11.71 20.12 7.60
CA LEU A 127 -10.63 21.07 7.80
C LEU A 127 -9.90 21.44 6.49
N LEU A 128 -10.10 20.68 5.41
CA LEU A 128 -9.54 20.98 4.08
C LEU A 128 -10.24 22.16 3.38
N CYS A 129 -11.50 22.45 3.74
CA CYS A 129 -12.38 23.35 2.98
C CYS A 129 -12.13 24.86 3.14
N SER A 130 -11.00 25.30 3.70
CA SER A 130 -10.86 26.66 4.24
C SER A 130 -9.66 27.51 3.74
N GLY A 131 -9.10 27.27 2.55
CA GLY A 131 -8.08 28.20 2.02
C GLY A 131 -7.54 27.86 0.64
N GLU A 132 -7.18 28.90 -0.12
CA GLU A 132 -6.50 28.75 -1.44
C GLU A 132 -4.98 28.49 -1.28
N ASP A 133 -4.40 28.82 -0.12
CA ASP A 133 -2.96 28.70 0.13
C ASP A 133 -2.60 27.42 0.91
N LEU A 134 -1.70 26.61 0.34
CA LEU A 134 -1.18 25.37 0.91
C LEU A 134 -0.38 25.58 2.19
N ASP A 135 0.21 26.76 2.38
CA ASP A 135 1.00 27.06 3.57
C ASP A 135 0.15 27.80 4.64
N SER A 136 -1.15 27.95 4.41
CA SER A 136 -2.07 28.52 5.39
C SER A 136 -2.14 27.67 6.66
N PRO A 137 -2.18 28.31 7.84
CA PRO A 137 -2.15 27.60 9.10
C PRO A 137 -3.41 26.75 9.30
N ARG A 138 -3.24 25.60 9.92
CA ARG A 138 -4.32 24.69 10.31
C ARG A 138 -4.16 24.27 11.76
N THR A 139 -5.30 24.06 12.40
CA THR A 139 -5.37 23.52 13.76
C THR A 139 -6.40 22.41 13.77
N LEU A 140 -6.00 21.25 14.28
CA LEU A 140 -6.92 20.13 14.45
C LEU A 140 -7.95 20.46 15.54
N THR A 141 -9.21 20.16 15.26
CA THR A 141 -10.25 20.17 16.30
C THR A 141 -10.04 18.98 17.24
N PRO A 142 -10.59 19.01 18.48
CA PRO A 142 -10.55 17.87 19.38
C PRO A 142 -11.06 16.57 18.73
N GLU A 143 -12.14 16.65 17.96
CA GLU A 143 -12.73 15.50 17.28
C GLU A 143 -11.78 14.90 16.22
N ALA A 144 -11.07 15.75 15.48
CA ALA A 144 -10.08 15.31 14.52
C ALA A 144 -8.86 14.65 15.20
N ARG A 145 -8.44 15.15 16.37
CA ARG A 145 -7.35 14.55 17.16
C ARG A 145 -7.73 13.19 17.74
N ASP A 146 -8.93 13.07 18.30
CA ASP A 146 -9.45 11.81 18.82
C ASP A 146 -9.56 10.76 17.69
N PHE A 147 -10.03 11.19 16.52
CA PHE A 147 -10.08 10.33 15.33
C PHE A 147 -8.68 9.87 14.90
N ILE A 148 -7.71 10.78 14.77
CA ILE A 148 -6.32 10.44 14.43
C ILE A 148 -5.74 9.42 15.41
N THR A 149 -5.95 9.62 16.71
CA THR A 149 -5.47 8.70 17.76
C THR A 149 -6.07 7.30 17.56
N LYS A 150 -7.39 7.21 17.32
CA LYS A 150 -8.08 5.95 17.00
C LYS A 150 -7.46 5.28 15.77
N VAL A 151 -7.15 6.05 14.71
CA VAL A 151 -6.50 5.52 13.50
C VAL A 151 -5.11 4.98 13.80
N GLN A 152 -4.31 5.63 14.66
CA GLN A 152 -2.97 5.15 15.03
C GLN A 152 -3.02 3.83 15.83
N GLU A 153 -4.04 3.63 16.66
CA GLU A 153 -4.17 2.45 17.51
C GLU A 153 -4.77 1.23 16.77
N THR A 154 -5.60 1.46 15.76
CA THR A 154 -6.33 0.41 15.03
C THR A 154 -5.43 -0.63 14.30
N PRO A 155 -4.32 -0.27 13.63
CA PRO A 155 -3.45 -1.21 12.94
C PRO A 155 -2.90 -2.33 13.84
N SER A 156 -2.71 -2.05 15.14
CA SER A 156 -2.14 -3.02 16.09
C SER A 156 -3.04 -4.22 16.35
N SER A 157 -4.35 -4.11 16.11
CA SER A 157 -5.33 -5.19 16.30
C SER A 157 -5.67 -5.93 15.00
N HIS A 158 -5.29 -5.40 13.84
CA HIS A 158 -5.65 -5.95 12.53
C HIS A 158 -4.48 -6.73 11.92
N GLN A 159 -4.36 -8.02 12.26
CA GLN A 159 -3.40 -8.93 11.63
C GLN A 159 -4.12 -10.12 11.01
N ALA A 160 -3.76 -10.45 9.77
CA ALA A 160 -4.15 -11.69 9.12
C ALA A 160 -3.01 -12.71 9.21
N HIS A 161 -3.36 -13.97 9.47
CA HIS A 161 -2.42 -15.09 9.44
C HIS A 161 -2.51 -15.83 8.10
N ARG A 162 -1.38 -16.37 7.64
CA ARG A 162 -1.34 -17.20 6.45
C ARG A 162 -2.22 -18.44 6.63
N VAL A 163 -3.23 -18.58 5.78
CA VAL A 163 -4.00 -19.82 5.66
C VAL A 163 -3.13 -20.86 4.98
N LYS A 164 -3.05 -22.06 5.57
CA LYS A 164 -2.49 -23.24 4.90
C LYS A 164 -3.65 -23.97 4.20
N PRO A 165 -3.66 -24.06 2.85
CA PRO A 165 -4.74 -24.73 2.12
C PRO A 165 -4.96 -26.18 2.54
N SER A 166 -3.91 -26.83 3.06
CA SER A 166 -3.94 -28.21 3.56
C SER A 166 -4.54 -28.36 4.96
N LEU A 167 -4.85 -27.27 5.66
CA LEU A 167 -5.42 -27.30 7.00
C LEU A 167 -6.85 -26.71 6.96
N PRO A 168 -7.78 -27.27 7.75
CA PRO A 168 -9.11 -26.68 7.87
C PRO A 168 -9.02 -25.25 8.42
N LEU A 169 -9.88 -24.36 7.93
CA LEU A 169 -10.04 -23.03 8.47
C LEU A 169 -10.48 -23.15 9.94
N GLN A 170 -9.66 -22.64 10.86
CA GLN A 170 -10.04 -22.50 12.26
C GLN A 170 -10.62 -21.09 12.43
N PHE A 171 -11.90 -21.03 12.80
CA PHE A 171 -12.62 -19.81 13.15
C PHE A 171 -12.46 -19.52 14.64
#